data_AF-A0A2H0B7K1-F1
#
_entry.id   AF-A0A2H0B7K1-F1
#
_cell.length_a   1.000
_cell.length_b   1.000
_cell.length_c   1.000
_cell.angle_alpha   90.00
_cell.angle_beta   90.00
_cell.angle_gamma   90.00
#
_symmetry.space_group_name_H-M   'P 1'
#
loop_
_entity.id
_entity.type
_entity.pdbx_description
1 polymer ?
#
loop_
_entity_poly.entity_id
_entity_poly.type
_entity_poly.pdbx_seq_one_letter_code
_entity_poly.pdbx_strand_id
1 'polypeptide(L)'
;LPSLPDNWEASLASLMSRLDNVETASSAGTWKTNSDLAFDSQIMVGALDTDFATVNTFLGVLGTASIVNAEITNTLTVQRDLSLTQNSISTLSDTFYLQPSGLGKVDILAGAVTVESNGNLTVNGDLYLTGNLYTNNINSHTVYTEGLSAQSATVSGSLFASLIDTNGKDLAVNLGEVKGASDSAKFKVIANNEEVASIDASGSARFNALTTSKLYLPYTYDIYGNLMYSYISPNELNKNASSIGMGIIKSGQVEVFIQAPAVTKNSLIFLTPTTTITTPLAIKSKEIDKGFTVAIAFPEIENISFNWWIIN
;
A
#
# COMPACT_ATOMS: atom_id res chain seq x y z
N LEU A 1 -111.35 29.68 -23.55
CA LEU A 1 -110.24 28.77 -23.16
C LEU A 1 -109.22 28.81 -24.28
N PRO A 2 -107.94 29.09 -24.02
CA PRO A 2 -106.91 29.00 -25.06
C PRO A 2 -106.82 27.54 -25.53
N SER A 3 -106.84 27.32 -26.85
CA SER A 3 -106.66 25.99 -27.45
C SER A 3 -105.23 25.51 -27.19
N LEU A 4 -105.08 24.27 -26.74
CA LEU A 4 -103.76 23.65 -26.62
C LEU A 4 -103.10 23.59 -28.02
N PRO A 5 -101.77 23.79 -28.12
CA PRO A 5 -101.05 23.65 -29.37
C PRO A 5 -101.19 22.23 -29.94
N ASP A 6 -101.38 22.07 -31.25
CA ASP A 6 -101.64 20.78 -31.91
C ASP A 6 -100.57 19.69 -31.68
N ASN A 7 -99.42 20.04 -31.10
CA ASN A 7 -98.29 19.16 -30.81
C ASN A 7 -98.09 18.84 -29.31
N TRP A 8 -99.06 19.17 -28.45
CA TRP A 8 -98.92 18.98 -27.01
C TRP A 8 -98.74 17.50 -26.63
N GLU A 9 -99.42 16.58 -27.31
CA GLU A 9 -99.31 15.13 -27.07
C GLU A 9 -97.92 14.59 -27.43
N ALA A 10 -97.37 15.01 -28.57
CA ALA A 10 -96.02 14.62 -28.99
C ALA A 10 -94.95 15.19 -28.05
N SER A 11 -95.16 16.42 -27.57
CA SER A 11 -94.26 17.07 -26.60
C SER A 11 -94.31 16.39 -25.24
N LEU A 12 -95.50 16.00 -24.78
CA LEU A 12 -95.70 15.24 -23.54
C LEU A 12 -95.08 13.85 -23.64
N ALA A 13 -95.28 13.13 -24.74
CA ALA A 13 -94.68 11.82 -24.98
C ALA A 13 -93.14 11.88 -24.98
N SER A 14 -92.56 12.93 -25.58
CA SER A 14 -91.11 13.17 -25.55
C SER A 14 -90.61 13.47 -24.13
N LEU A 15 -91.34 14.27 -23.36
CA LEU A 15 -91.01 14.56 -21.96
C LEU A 15 -91.09 13.30 -21.09
N MET A 16 -92.16 12.50 -21.23
CA MET A 16 -92.35 11.24 -20.52
C MET A 16 -91.24 10.24 -20.86
N SER A 17 -90.86 10.11 -22.13
CA SER A 17 -89.73 9.27 -22.53
C SER A 17 -88.40 9.72 -21.91
N ARG A 18 -88.16 11.04 -21.82
CA ARG A 18 -86.98 11.58 -21.15
C ARG A 18 -87.02 11.32 -19.63
N LEU A 19 -88.20 11.41 -19.02
CA LEU A 19 -88.39 11.15 -17.60
C LEU A 19 -88.19 9.66 -17.28
N ASP A 20 -88.73 8.76 -18.10
CA ASP A 20 -88.54 7.30 -17.99
C ASP A 20 -87.05 6.93 -18.10
N ASN A 21 -86.30 7.59 -18.99
CA ASN A 21 -84.86 7.39 -19.10
C ASN A 21 -84.11 7.84 -17.82
N VAL A 22 -84.53 8.96 -17.21
CA VAL A 22 -83.95 9.45 -15.94
C VAL A 22 -84.32 8.51 -14.78
N GLU A 23 -85.56 8.05 -14.72
CA GLU A 23 -86.04 7.12 -13.68
C GLU A 23 -85.35 5.76 -13.80
N THR A 24 -85.15 5.26 -15.02
CA THR A 24 -84.42 4.02 -15.30
C THR A 24 -82.93 4.17 -14.95
N ALA A 25 -82.30 5.28 -15.32
CA ALA A 25 -80.90 5.56 -15.00
C ALA A 25 -80.66 5.73 -13.49
N SER A 26 -81.62 6.37 -12.81
CA SER A 26 -81.68 6.50 -11.35
C SER A 26 -81.83 5.13 -10.67
N SER A 27 -82.68 4.26 -11.20
CA SER A 27 -82.99 2.95 -10.59
C SER A 27 -81.93 1.88 -10.86
N ALA A 28 -81.28 1.92 -12.03
CA ALA A 28 -80.27 0.93 -12.43
C ALA A 28 -78.85 1.30 -11.99
N GLY A 29 -78.64 2.50 -11.42
CA GLY A 29 -77.29 3.07 -11.17
C GLY A 29 -76.44 3.20 -12.45
N THR A 30 -77.05 3.01 -13.62
CA THR A 30 -76.38 2.90 -14.91
C THR A 30 -76.97 3.96 -15.83
N TRP A 31 -76.26 5.08 -16.00
CA TRP A 31 -76.58 6.06 -17.03
C TRP A 31 -76.07 5.56 -18.38
N LYS A 32 -76.95 4.90 -19.16
CA LYS A 32 -76.70 4.63 -20.57
C LYS A 32 -77.28 5.77 -21.38
N THR A 33 -76.44 6.63 -21.95
CA THR A 33 -76.92 7.53 -22.99
C THR A 33 -77.14 6.67 -24.24
N ASN A 34 -78.38 6.63 -24.75
CA ASN A 34 -78.75 5.80 -25.92
C ASN A 34 -78.09 6.27 -27.23
N SER A 35 -77.38 7.39 -27.18
CA SER A 35 -76.36 7.80 -28.12
C SER A 35 -75.04 7.77 -27.36
N ASP A 36 -73.98 7.22 -27.94
CA ASP A 36 -72.61 7.64 -27.60
C ASP A 36 -72.67 9.15 -27.33
N LEU A 37 -72.33 9.56 -26.11
CA LEU A 37 -72.11 10.95 -25.80
C LEU A 37 -71.19 11.46 -26.92
N ALA A 38 -71.73 12.29 -27.82
CA ALA A 38 -71.05 12.63 -29.06
C ALA A 38 -69.63 13.11 -28.74
N PHE A 39 -68.68 12.91 -29.66
CA PHE A 39 -67.23 13.17 -29.54
C PHE A 39 -66.79 14.50 -28.88
N ASP A 40 -67.72 15.40 -28.55
CA ASP A 40 -67.51 16.74 -28.01
C ASP A 40 -68.36 17.07 -26.75
N SER A 41 -68.93 16.06 -26.10
CA SER A 41 -69.71 16.25 -24.87
C SER A 41 -68.85 16.10 -23.61
N GLN A 42 -68.81 17.15 -22.79
CA GLN A 42 -68.12 17.16 -21.50
C GLN A 42 -69.08 16.67 -20.40
N ILE A 43 -68.67 15.66 -19.62
CA ILE A 43 -69.34 15.32 -18.36
C ILE A 43 -68.72 16.19 -17.26
N MET A 44 -69.50 17.12 -16.73
CA MET A 44 -69.12 17.91 -15.56
C MET A 44 -69.85 17.35 -14.34
N VAL A 45 -69.11 16.67 -13.46
CA VAL A 45 -69.60 16.18 -12.17
C VAL A 45 -68.75 16.78 -11.05
N GLY A 46 -69.36 17.09 -9.92
CA GLY A 46 -68.63 17.60 -8.75
C GLY A 46 -67.73 16.54 -8.10
N ALA A 47 -68.15 15.28 -8.14
CA ALA A 47 -67.38 14.13 -7.73
C ALA A 47 -67.78 12.92 -8.59
N LEU A 48 -66.80 12.09 -8.94
CA LEU A 48 -67.02 10.79 -9.54
C LEU A 48 -66.58 9.74 -8.50
N ASP A 49 -67.55 8.97 -8.03
CA ASP A 49 -67.30 7.78 -7.21
C ASP A 49 -67.62 6.56 -8.07
N THR A 50 -66.62 5.74 -8.35
CA THR A 50 -66.74 4.56 -9.22
C THR A 50 -65.74 3.50 -8.81
N ASP A 51 -66.16 2.24 -8.90
CA ASP A 51 -65.28 1.08 -8.69
C ASP A 51 -64.24 0.94 -9.81
N PHE A 52 -64.58 1.41 -11.01
CA PHE A 52 -63.73 1.27 -12.20
C PHE A 52 -63.96 2.40 -13.21
N ALA A 53 -62.87 2.83 -13.86
CA ALA A 53 -62.90 3.74 -14.99
C ALA A 53 -61.84 3.33 -16.02
N THR A 54 -62.18 3.35 -17.31
CA THR A 54 -61.21 3.20 -18.40
C THR A 54 -61.12 4.51 -19.17
N VAL A 55 -59.90 4.98 -19.41
CA VAL A 55 -59.61 6.18 -20.21
C VAL A 55 -58.71 5.77 -21.38
N ASN A 56 -59.22 5.83 -22.60
CA ASN A 56 -58.53 5.26 -23.76
C ASN A 56 -57.41 6.16 -24.33
N THR A 57 -57.52 7.47 -24.13
CA THR A 57 -56.61 8.43 -24.81
C THR A 57 -55.75 9.19 -23.82
N PHE A 58 -56.37 9.94 -22.91
CA PHE A 58 -55.65 10.83 -22.02
C PHE A 58 -56.45 11.08 -20.73
N LEU A 59 -55.81 10.86 -19.60
CA LEU A 59 -56.29 11.28 -18.29
C LEU A 59 -55.47 12.48 -17.83
N GLY A 60 -56.09 13.66 -17.84
CA GLY A 60 -55.49 14.87 -17.27
C GLY A 60 -55.98 15.10 -15.85
N VAL A 61 -55.05 15.27 -14.90
CA VAL A 61 -55.38 15.65 -13.52
C VAL A 61 -54.74 17.02 -13.26
N LEU A 62 -55.57 18.05 -13.12
CA LEU A 62 -55.12 19.42 -12.85
C LEU A 62 -54.69 19.63 -11.39
N GLY A 63 -55.19 18.80 -10.49
CA GLY A 63 -54.84 18.79 -9.07
C GLY A 63 -53.89 17.63 -8.73
N THR A 64 -54.14 16.98 -7.61
CA THR A 64 -53.34 15.82 -7.15
C THR A 64 -54.06 14.52 -7.47
N ALA A 65 -53.34 13.58 -8.08
CA ALA A 65 -53.75 12.18 -8.13
C ALA A 65 -53.11 11.43 -6.96
N SER A 66 -53.92 10.79 -6.11
CA SER A 66 -53.43 9.84 -5.10
C SER A 66 -53.75 8.43 -5.61
N ILE A 67 -52.70 7.67 -5.92
CA ILE A 67 -52.82 6.34 -6.51
C ILE A 67 -52.17 5.35 -5.57
N VAL A 68 -52.91 4.33 -5.13
CA VAL A 68 -52.38 3.30 -4.22
C VAL A 68 -51.35 2.43 -4.95
N ASN A 69 -51.67 1.96 -6.15
CA ASN A 69 -50.79 1.16 -7.00
C ASN A 69 -50.79 1.73 -8.42
N ALA A 70 -49.64 2.15 -8.92
CA ALA A 70 -49.47 2.65 -10.27
C ALA A 70 -48.56 1.70 -11.06
N GLU A 71 -49.07 1.18 -12.18
CA GLU A 71 -48.27 0.46 -13.17
C GLU A 71 -48.08 1.36 -14.39
N ILE A 72 -46.83 1.61 -14.77
CA ILE A 72 -46.46 2.49 -15.89
C ILE A 72 -45.70 1.64 -16.91
N THR A 73 -46.30 1.45 -18.08
CA THR A 73 -45.79 0.52 -19.09
C THR A 73 -44.71 1.11 -20.00
N ASN A 74 -44.63 2.44 -20.10
CA ASN A 74 -43.73 3.10 -21.06
C ASN A 74 -42.74 4.07 -20.39
N THR A 75 -43.23 5.18 -19.83
CA THR A 75 -42.36 6.21 -19.25
C THR A 75 -43.07 6.95 -18.13
N LEU A 76 -42.36 7.20 -17.02
CA LEU A 76 -42.74 8.19 -16.02
C LEU A 76 -41.82 9.39 -16.15
N THR A 77 -42.40 10.57 -16.40
CA THR A 77 -41.67 11.83 -16.42
C THR A 77 -42.15 12.70 -15.28
N VAL A 78 -41.23 13.18 -14.44
CA VAL A 78 -41.55 14.17 -13.40
C VAL A 78 -41.07 15.53 -13.90
N GLN A 79 -42.03 16.41 -14.16
CA GLN A 79 -41.81 17.68 -14.84
C GLN A 79 -41.09 17.49 -16.18
N ARG A 80 -39.84 17.95 -16.29
CA ARG A 80 -38.97 17.75 -17.46
C ARG A 80 -37.57 17.25 -17.08
N ASP A 81 -37.35 16.93 -15.80
CA ASP A 81 -36.00 16.70 -15.28
C ASP A 81 -35.73 15.22 -15.03
N LEU A 82 -36.71 14.46 -14.56
CA LEU A 82 -36.53 13.03 -14.27
C LEU A 82 -37.36 12.19 -15.24
N SER A 83 -36.71 11.22 -15.88
CA SER A 83 -37.33 10.23 -16.76
C SER A 83 -36.97 8.81 -16.30
N LEU A 84 -37.99 7.99 -16.09
CA LEU A 84 -37.85 6.55 -15.85
C LEU A 84 -38.40 5.80 -17.07
N THR A 85 -37.55 4.98 -17.69
CA THR A 85 -37.91 4.13 -18.83
C THR A 85 -37.67 2.66 -18.48
N GLN A 86 -37.76 1.74 -19.45
CA GLN A 86 -37.70 0.28 -19.22
C GLN A 86 -36.55 -0.17 -18.30
N ASN A 87 -35.34 0.39 -18.47
CA ASN A 87 -34.15 -0.03 -17.73
C ASN A 87 -33.23 1.12 -17.32
N SER A 88 -33.75 2.35 -17.29
CA SER A 88 -32.95 3.52 -16.96
C SER A 88 -33.69 4.53 -16.11
N ILE A 89 -32.90 5.20 -15.28
CA ILE A 89 -33.27 6.41 -14.56
C ILE A 89 -32.37 7.50 -15.12
N SER A 90 -32.93 8.60 -15.61
CA SER A 90 -32.18 9.70 -16.21
C SER A 90 -32.61 11.03 -15.64
N THR A 91 -31.63 11.85 -15.27
CA THR A 91 -31.82 13.27 -14.96
C THR A 91 -31.37 14.12 -16.16
N LEU A 92 -32.17 15.12 -16.52
CA LEU A 92 -31.85 16.13 -17.54
C LEU A 92 -31.28 17.41 -16.90
N SER A 93 -31.31 17.54 -15.57
CA SER A 93 -30.68 18.59 -14.78
C SER A 93 -29.38 18.09 -14.11
N ASP A 94 -28.67 18.98 -13.39
CA ASP A 94 -27.30 18.74 -12.90
C ASP A 94 -27.13 17.49 -12.02
N THR A 95 -27.83 17.37 -10.89
CA THR A 95 -27.55 16.33 -9.87
C THR A 95 -28.78 15.47 -9.57
N PHE A 96 -28.63 14.17 -9.77
CA PHE A 96 -29.59 13.18 -9.27
C PHE A 96 -29.29 12.86 -7.80
N TYR A 97 -30.22 13.17 -6.92
CA TYR A 97 -30.08 12.90 -5.49
C TYR A 97 -30.81 11.60 -5.09
N LEU A 98 -30.09 10.70 -4.42
CA LEU A 98 -30.66 9.55 -3.73
C LEU A 98 -30.63 9.82 -2.22
N GLN A 99 -31.78 9.75 -1.55
CA GLN A 99 -31.94 10.05 -0.12
C GLN A 99 -31.33 11.41 0.29
N PRO A 100 -31.77 12.55 -0.30
CA PRO A 100 -31.19 13.87 -0.02
C PRO A 100 -31.32 14.32 1.44
N SER A 101 -32.24 13.74 2.22
CA SER A 101 -32.38 14.02 3.65
C SER A 101 -31.28 13.38 4.50
N GLY A 102 -30.58 12.36 3.99
CA GLY A 102 -29.58 11.59 4.74
C GLY A 102 -30.14 10.76 5.90
N LEU A 103 -31.46 10.63 6.04
CA LEU A 103 -32.07 9.94 7.18
C LEU A 103 -32.16 8.42 7.00
N GLY A 104 -32.16 7.94 5.74
CA GLY A 104 -32.28 6.53 5.40
C GLY A 104 -31.01 5.96 4.77
N LYS A 105 -30.97 4.63 4.64
CA LYS A 105 -29.96 3.92 3.85
C LYS A 105 -30.38 3.83 2.38
N VAL A 106 -29.40 3.74 1.47
CA VAL A 106 -29.61 3.32 0.08
C VAL A 106 -29.13 1.87 -0.04
N ASP A 107 -30.00 1.00 -0.53
CA ASP A 107 -29.74 -0.44 -0.68
C ASP A 107 -29.90 -0.82 -2.16
N ILE A 108 -28.83 -1.30 -2.78
CA ILE A 108 -28.77 -1.63 -4.20
C ILE A 108 -28.49 -3.12 -4.34
N LEU A 109 -29.33 -3.81 -5.12
CA LEU A 109 -29.24 -5.24 -5.43
C LEU A 109 -29.20 -6.13 -4.17
N ALA A 110 -30.20 -5.98 -3.29
CA ALA A 110 -30.37 -6.80 -2.08
C ALA A 110 -29.12 -6.82 -1.17
N GLY A 111 -28.53 -5.64 -0.94
CA GLY A 111 -27.37 -5.45 -0.09
C GLY A 111 -26.02 -5.65 -0.77
N ALA A 112 -25.95 -5.89 -2.09
CA ALA A 112 -24.66 -5.99 -2.77
C ALA A 112 -23.85 -4.68 -2.65
N VAL A 113 -24.54 -3.54 -2.72
CA VAL A 113 -23.99 -2.21 -2.41
C VAL A 113 -24.94 -1.48 -1.48
N THR A 114 -24.43 -0.98 -0.35
CA THR A 114 -25.21 -0.14 0.58
C THR A 114 -24.50 1.17 0.85
N VAL A 115 -25.29 2.23 1.04
CA VAL A 115 -24.83 3.52 1.56
C VAL A 115 -25.61 3.80 2.84
N GLU A 116 -24.90 3.89 3.95
CA GLU A 116 -25.45 4.19 5.27
C GLU A 116 -25.74 5.70 5.43
N SER A 117 -26.54 6.07 6.42
CA SER A 117 -26.90 7.47 6.69
C SER A 117 -25.71 8.36 7.07
N ASN A 118 -24.60 7.76 7.53
CA ASN A 118 -23.35 8.46 7.81
C ASN A 118 -22.43 8.59 6.58
N GLY A 119 -22.86 8.13 5.40
CA GLY A 119 -22.11 8.16 4.15
C GLY A 119 -21.14 6.98 3.95
N ASN A 120 -21.08 6.03 4.88
CA ASN A 120 -20.29 4.82 4.68
C ASN A 120 -20.87 3.99 3.54
N LEU A 121 -20.03 3.61 2.60
CA LEU A 121 -20.37 2.73 1.49
C LEU A 121 -19.81 1.33 1.75
N THR A 122 -20.64 0.31 1.62
CA THR A 122 -20.25 -1.09 1.70
C THR A 122 -20.47 -1.77 0.34
N VAL A 123 -19.46 -2.49 -0.14
CA VAL A 123 -19.54 -3.37 -1.31
C VAL A 123 -19.26 -4.78 -0.84
N ASN A 124 -20.23 -5.69 -0.97
CA ASN A 124 -20.09 -7.07 -0.51
C ASN A 124 -19.35 -7.98 -1.52
N GLY A 125 -19.05 -7.47 -2.71
CA GLY A 125 -18.18 -8.10 -3.70
C GLY A 125 -16.91 -7.27 -3.95
N ASP A 126 -16.28 -7.50 -5.10
CA ASP A 126 -15.09 -6.77 -5.51
C ASP A 126 -15.44 -5.37 -6.06
N LEU A 127 -14.60 -4.38 -5.74
CA LEU A 127 -14.64 -3.05 -6.36
C LEU A 127 -13.58 -2.95 -7.45
N TYR A 128 -14.00 -3.04 -8.71
CA TYR A 128 -13.13 -2.79 -9.87
C TYR A 128 -13.12 -1.30 -10.21
N LEU A 129 -12.02 -0.61 -9.89
CA LEU A 129 -11.83 0.80 -10.20
C LEU A 129 -10.80 0.95 -11.33
N THR A 130 -11.24 1.42 -12.50
CA THR A 130 -10.36 1.68 -13.65
C THR A 130 -9.63 3.03 -13.56
N GLY A 131 -10.11 3.93 -12.71
CA GLY A 131 -9.49 5.22 -12.42
C GLY A 131 -8.61 5.21 -11.18
N ASN A 132 -8.35 6.39 -10.64
CA ASN A 132 -7.55 6.57 -9.42
C ASN A 132 -8.44 6.58 -8.17
N LEU A 133 -7.95 5.97 -7.08
CA LEU A 133 -8.52 6.13 -5.75
C LEU A 133 -7.80 7.27 -5.01
N TYR A 134 -8.48 8.40 -4.82
CA TYR A 134 -7.99 9.49 -3.98
C TYR A 134 -8.55 9.34 -2.57
N THR A 135 -7.70 8.99 -1.60
CA THR A 135 -8.08 8.82 -0.20
C THR A 135 -6.98 9.32 0.72
N ASN A 136 -7.34 9.73 1.92
CA ASN A 136 -6.38 10.10 2.96
C ASN A 136 -5.70 8.86 3.57
N ASN A 137 -6.42 7.74 3.65
CA ASN A 137 -5.93 6.50 4.27
C ASN A 137 -6.50 5.27 3.57
N ILE A 138 -5.72 4.20 3.55
CA ILE A 138 -6.15 2.86 3.16
C ILE A 138 -5.89 1.94 4.35
N ASN A 139 -6.96 1.44 4.97
CA ASN A 139 -6.87 0.41 5.99
C ASN A 139 -7.23 -0.93 5.34
N SER A 140 -6.22 -1.72 5.00
CA SER A 140 -6.38 -3.04 4.37
C SER A 140 -5.53 -4.08 5.09
N HIS A 141 -6.02 -5.32 5.13
CA HIS A 141 -5.24 -6.45 5.62
C HIS A 141 -4.08 -6.81 4.68
N THR A 142 -4.27 -6.63 3.37
CA THR A 142 -3.25 -6.93 2.36
C THR A 142 -3.38 -5.98 1.19
N VAL A 143 -2.25 -5.55 0.63
CA VAL A 143 -2.20 -4.69 -0.56
C VAL A 143 -1.35 -5.42 -1.60
N TYR A 144 -1.97 -5.78 -2.72
CA TYR A 144 -1.29 -6.30 -3.90
C TYR A 144 -1.18 -5.17 -4.93
N THR A 145 0.03 -4.86 -5.37
CA THR A 145 0.28 -3.86 -6.40
C THR A 145 1.50 -4.26 -7.23
N GLU A 146 1.49 -3.91 -8.51
CA GLU A 146 2.66 -4.05 -9.38
C GLU A 146 3.75 -3.03 -9.04
N GLY A 147 3.35 -1.86 -8.52
CA GLY A 147 4.26 -0.80 -8.11
C GLY A 147 3.73 -0.03 -6.91
N LEU A 148 4.61 0.29 -5.97
CA LEU A 148 4.31 1.13 -4.83
C LEU A 148 5.30 2.29 -4.79
N SER A 149 4.79 3.51 -4.94
CA SER A 149 5.56 4.74 -4.68
C SER A 149 5.05 5.36 -3.39
N ALA A 150 5.90 5.42 -2.38
CA ALA A 150 5.57 6.01 -1.08
C ALA A 150 6.63 7.04 -0.69
N GLN A 151 6.20 8.18 -0.17
CA GLN A 151 7.11 9.19 0.37
C GLN A 151 7.83 8.70 1.63
N SER A 152 7.13 7.89 2.42
CA SER A 152 7.64 7.17 3.59
C SER A 152 6.90 5.85 3.72
N ALA A 153 7.60 4.82 4.22
CA ALA A 153 7.03 3.52 4.51
C ALA A 153 7.57 3.02 5.85
N THR A 154 6.67 2.63 6.74
CA THR A 154 7.01 1.98 8.01
C THR A 154 6.61 0.52 7.93
N VAL A 155 7.57 -0.38 8.13
CA VAL A 155 7.33 -1.83 8.17
C VAL A 155 7.55 -2.30 9.60
N SER A 156 6.49 -2.68 10.30
CA SER A 156 6.57 -3.19 11.68
C SER A 156 6.99 -4.66 11.76
N GLY A 157 6.84 -5.40 10.65
CA GLY A 157 7.26 -6.79 10.51
C GLY A 157 8.53 -6.92 9.66
N SER A 158 8.52 -7.87 8.72
CA SER A 158 9.66 -8.14 7.85
C SER A 158 9.49 -7.47 6.48
N LEU A 159 10.59 -6.91 5.96
CA LEU A 159 10.69 -6.51 4.56
C LEU A 159 11.37 -7.63 3.76
N PHE A 160 10.63 -8.25 2.85
CA PHE A 160 11.17 -9.20 1.89
C PHE A 160 11.44 -8.46 0.59
N ALA A 161 12.72 -8.30 0.25
CA ALA A 161 13.15 -7.65 -0.98
C ALA A 161 14.15 -8.54 -1.70
N SER A 162 13.96 -8.73 -3.01
CA SER A 162 14.98 -9.39 -3.84
C SER A 162 16.16 -8.46 -4.12
N LEU A 163 15.90 -7.15 -4.21
CA LEU A 163 16.89 -6.10 -4.44
C LEU A 163 16.47 -4.84 -3.67
N ILE A 164 17.44 -4.17 -3.07
CA ILE A 164 17.31 -2.81 -2.55
C ILE A 164 18.18 -1.92 -3.43
N ASP A 165 17.54 -1.15 -4.32
CA ASP A 165 18.20 -0.19 -5.21
C ASP A 165 17.92 1.24 -4.73
N THR A 166 18.98 1.96 -4.38
CA THR A 166 18.93 3.34 -3.91
C THR A 166 18.93 4.37 -5.05
N ASN A 167 18.88 3.92 -6.30
CA ASN A 167 18.92 4.75 -7.51
C ASN A 167 20.15 5.68 -7.53
N GLY A 168 21.32 5.11 -7.21
CA GLY A 168 22.60 5.81 -7.19
C GLY A 168 22.84 6.73 -5.99
N LYS A 169 22.05 6.61 -4.91
CA LYS A 169 22.28 7.27 -3.62
C LYS A 169 22.81 6.30 -2.56
N ASP A 170 23.22 6.81 -1.42
CA ASP A 170 23.66 5.96 -0.32
C ASP A 170 22.47 5.31 0.40
N LEU A 171 22.63 4.05 0.80
CA LEU A 171 21.69 3.40 1.72
C LEU A 171 22.06 3.78 3.15
N ALA A 172 21.31 4.72 3.74
CA ALA A 172 21.47 5.08 5.13
C ALA A 172 20.65 4.13 6.03
N VAL A 173 21.34 3.36 6.88
CA VAL A 173 20.71 2.54 7.93
C VAL A 173 20.93 3.20 9.28
N ASN A 174 19.87 3.77 9.86
CA ASN A 174 19.93 4.38 11.18
C ASN A 174 19.69 3.33 12.27
N LEU A 175 20.74 2.95 12.98
CA LEU A 175 20.67 2.06 14.14
C LEU A 175 20.37 2.92 15.37
N GLY A 176 19.11 2.96 15.80
CA GLY A 176 18.70 3.80 16.92
C GLY A 176 19.39 3.41 18.25
N GLU A 177 19.73 4.41 19.06
CA GLU A 177 19.93 4.21 20.50
C GLU A 177 18.56 4.08 21.16
N VAL A 178 18.10 2.86 21.42
CA VAL A 178 16.93 2.69 22.27
C VAL A 178 17.37 2.94 23.71
N LYS A 179 17.06 4.12 24.26
CA LYS A 179 17.24 4.42 25.68
C LYS A 179 16.55 3.33 26.51
N GLY A 180 17.33 2.50 27.20
CA GLY A 180 16.83 1.44 28.07
C GLY A 180 16.73 0.03 27.45
N ALA A 181 17.12 -0.16 26.19
CA ALA A 181 17.31 -1.53 25.66
C ALA A 181 18.65 -2.10 26.14
N SER A 182 18.64 -3.35 26.62
CA SER A 182 19.86 -4.07 27.03
C SER A 182 20.77 -4.41 25.86
N ASP A 183 20.21 -4.48 24.64
CA ASP A 183 20.92 -4.82 23.42
C ASP A 183 20.99 -3.62 22.47
N SER A 184 22.19 -3.28 22.05
CA SER A 184 22.42 -2.26 21.02
C SER A 184 21.87 -2.73 19.67
N ALA A 185 21.19 -1.82 18.95
CA ALA A 185 20.71 -2.09 17.60
C ALA A 185 21.89 -2.41 16.65
N LYS A 186 21.68 -3.35 15.74
CA LYS A 186 22.69 -3.78 14.75
C LYS A 186 22.07 -4.00 13.39
N PHE A 187 22.81 -3.68 12.34
CA PHE A 187 22.57 -4.21 11.02
C PHE A 187 23.15 -5.63 10.96
N LYS A 188 22.31 -6.65 10.76
CA LYS A 188 22.72 -8.06 10.78
C LYS A 188 22.54 -8.70 9.42
N VAL A 189 23.48 -9.58 9.07
CA VAL A 189 23.34 -10.57 8.01
C VAL A 189 23.22 -11.92 8.67
N ILE A 190 22.13 -12.63 8.38
CA ILE A 190 21.80 -13.92 8.98
C ILE A 190 21.76 -14.97 7.87
N ALA A 191 22.42 -16.10 8.08
CA ALA A 191 22.31 -17.28 7.23
C ALA A 191 21.99 -18.49 8.11
N ASN A 192 20.99 -19.31 7.72
CA ASN A 192 20.57 -20.49 8.50
C ASN A 192 20.27 -20.18 9.98
N ASN A 193 19.64 -19.04 10.25
CA ASN A 193 19.34 -18.52 11.60
C ASN A 193 20.57 -18.18 12.47
N GLU A 194 21.76 -18.11 11.90
CA GLU A 194 22.97 -17.66 12.59
C GLU A 194 23.45 -16.30 12.05
N GLU A 195 23.91 -15.44 12.94
CA GLU A 195 24.55 -14.17 12.57
C GLU A 195 25.91 -14.47 11.91
N VAL A 196 26.06 -14.10 10.65
CA VAL A 196 27.30 -14.30 9.88
C VAL A 196 28.10 -13.01 9.68
N ALA A 197 27.42 -11.87 9.76
CA ALA A 197 28.04 -10.55 9.82
C ALA A 197 27.13 -9.55 10.55
N SER A 198 27.72 -8.54 11.18
CA SER A 198 26.97 -7.41 11.71
C SER A 198 27.77 -6.12 11.78
N ILE A 199 27.05 -5.00 11.82
CA ILE A 199 27.56 -3.67 12.16
C ILE A 199 26.67 -3.13 13.28
N ASP A 200 27.26 -2.69 14.39
CA ASP A 200 26.53 -2.07 15.50
C ASP A 200 26.57 -0.54 15.46
N ALA A 201 25.82 0.10 16.36
CA ALA A 201 25.74 1.56 16.45
C ALA A 201 27.09 2.26 16.78
N SER A 202 28.11 1.53 17.26
CA SER A 202 29.46 2.10 17.46
C SER A 202 30.27 2.17 16.15
N GLY A 203 29.74 1.61 15.06
CA GLY A 203 30.45 1.42 13.80
C GLY A 203 31.36 0.18 13.79
N SER A 204 31.35 -0.62 14.85
CA SER A 204 32.12 -1.87 14.91
C SER A 204 31.47 -2.91 14.01
N ALA A 205 32.27 -3.49 13.11
CA ALA A 205 31.85 -4.57 12.22
C ALA A 205 32.41 -5.91 12.68
N ARG A 206 31.60 -6.97 12.62
CA ARG A 206 31.99 -8.36 12.90
C ARG A 206 31.64 -9.25 11.72
N PHE A 207 32.55 -10.15 11.39
CA PHE A 207 32.38 -11.16 10.34
C PHE A 207 32.88 -12.51 10.87
N ASN A 208 32.15 -13.60 10.64
CA ASN A 208 32.63 -14.94 11.03
C ASN A 208 33.92 -15.31 10.27
N ALA A 209 34.00 -14.92 9.00
CA ALA A 209 35.21 -14.97 8.20
C ALA A 209 35.20 -13.82 7.19
N LEU A 210 36.35 -13.18 7.00
CA LEU A 210 36.54 -12.13 5.99
C LEU A 210 37.57 -12.61 4.96
N THR A 211 37.09 -12.95 3.76
CA THR A 211 37.96 -13.23 2.61
C THR A 211 38.02 -11.97 1.74
N THR A 212 39.20 -11.36 1.64
CA THR A 212 39.41 -10.15 0.82
C THR A 212 40.78 -10.18 0.15
N SER A 213 40.87 -9.67 -1.07
CA SER A 213 42.15 -9.46 -1.76
C SER A 213 42.98 -8.35 -1.12
N LYS A 214 42.35 -7.39 -0.44
CA LYS A 214 43.01 -6.28 0.25
C LYS A 214 42.15 -5.76 1.40
N LEU A 215 42.74 -5.59 2.57
CA LEU A 215 42.14 -4.89 3.70
C LEU A 215 42.83 -3.53 3.86
N TYR A 216 42.07 -2.44 3.81
CA TYR A 216 42.57 -1.10 4.08
C TYR A 216 42.25 -0.74 5.54
N LEU A 217 43.29 -0.58 6.36
CA LEU A 217 43.16 -0.10 7.73
C LEU A 217 43.55 1.39 7.73
N PRO A 218 42.59 2.32 7.87
CA PRO A 218 42.89 3.74 7.87
C PRO A 218 43.82 4.09 9.04
N TYR A 219 44.70 5.06 8.82
CA TYR A 219 45.45 5.68 9.90
C TYR A 219 44.50 6.47 10.78
N THR A 220 44.65 6.35 12.10
CA THR A 220 44.05 7.30 13.03
C THR A 220 45.11 8.30 13.45
N TYR A 221 44.70 9.47 13.91
CA TYR A 221 45.62 10.43 14.53
C TYR A 221 45.41 10.36 16.03
N ASP A 222 46.50 10.39 16.82
CA ASP A 222 46.37 10.61 18.26
C ASP A 222 45.92 12.05 18.55
N ILE A 223 45.68 12.36 19.82
CA ILE A 223 45.30 13.70 20.28
C ILE A 223 46.38 14.78 20.03
N TYR A 224 47.57 14.38 19.58
CA TYR A 224 48.71 15.25 19.26
C TYR A 224 48.97 15.34 17.74
N GLY A 225 48.12 14.73 16.91
CA GLY A 225 48.26 14.76 15.45
C GLY A 225 49.34 13.84 14.89
N ASN A 226 49.86 12.89 15.68
CA ASN A 226 50.77 11.86 15.18
C ASN A 226 49.98 10.76 14.47
N LEU A 227 50.50 10.28 13.35
CA LEU A 227 49.97 9.11 12.64
C LEU A 227 50.05 7.88 13.54
N MET A 228 48.91 7.45 14.06
CA MET A 228 48.73 6.12 14.63
C MET A 228 48.36 5.17 13.48
N TYR A 229 49.29 4.27 13.17
CA TYR A 229 48.95 3.09 12.40
C TYR A 229 47.92 2.31 13.21
N SER A 230 46.73 2.09 12.63
CA SER A 230 45.77 1.15 13.17
C SER A 230 46.33 -0.25 12.93
N TYR A 231 47.17 -0.71 13.86
CA TYR A 231 47.69 -2.07 13.83
C TYR A 231 46.58 -3.01 14.26
N ILE A 232 46.45 -4.13 13.56
CA ILE A 232 45.77 -5.30 14.13
C ILE A 232 46.56 -5.61 15.42
N SER A 233 45.91 -5.48 16.58
CA SER A 233 46.54 -5.88 17.83
C SER A 233 46.95 -7.35 17.71
N PRO A 234 48.20 -7.73 17.95
CA PRO A 234 48.67 -9.12 17.77
C PRO A 234 47.89 -10.14 18.60
N ASN A 235 47.25 -9.68 19.68
CA ASN A 235 46.37 -10.51 20.53
C ASN A 235 45.08 -10.96 19.81
N GLU A 236 44.79 -10.40 18.62
CA GLU A 236 43.64 -10.73 17.77
C GLU A 236 44.03 -11.62 16.57
N LEU A 237 45.32 -11.84 16.32
CA LEU A 237 45.77 -12.93 15.43
C LEU A 237 45.53 -14.25 16.17
N ASN A 238 44.81 -15.18 15.54
CA ASN A 238 44.52 -16.46 16.16
C ASN A 238 45.83 -17.15 16.63
N LYS A 239 45.72 -18.05 17.63
CA LYS A 239 46.84 -18.90 18.07
C LYS A 239 47.44 -19.78 16.94
N ASN A 240 46.83 -19.77 15.75
CA ASN A 240 47.28 -20.49 14.57
C ASN A 240 48.10 -19.61 13.61
N ALA A 241 48.52 -18.41 14.03
CA ALA A 241 49.44 -17.59 13.25
C ALA A 241 50.65 -18.43 12.82
N SER A 242 50.89 -18.45 11.50
CA SER A 242 51.68 -19.45 10.79
C SER A 242 53.07 -19.68 11.40
N SER A 243 53.49 -20.95 11.49
CA SER A 243 54.89 -21.32 11.77
C SER A 243 55.82 -21.08 10.58
N ILE A 244 55.35 -20.41 9.52
CA ILE A 244 56.10 -20.04 8.32
C ILE A 244 55.67 -18.64 7.87
N GLY A 245 56.57 -17.85 7.31
CA GLY A 245 56.22 -16.54 6.75
C GLY A 245 57.39 -15.82 6.10
N MET A 246 57.17 -14.56 5.80
CA MET A 246 58.17 -13.64 5.24
C MET A 246 58.35 -12.44 6.16
N GLY A 247 59.52 -11.82 6.12
CA GLY A 247 59.85 -10.60 6.85
C GLY A 247 60.69 -9.67 5.99
N ILE A 248 60.63 -8.37 6.30
CA ILE A 248 61.41 -7.33 5.61
C ILE A 248 62.00 -6.38 6.65
N ILE A 249 63.32 -6.22 6.67
CA ILE A 249 63.98 -5.07 7.30
C ILE A 249 64.05 -3.98 6.24
N LYS A 250 63.45 -2.82 6.49
CA LYS A 250 63.48 -1.71 5.51
C LYS A 250 64.88 -1.09 5.45
N SER A 251 65.23 -0.52 4.30
CA SER A 251 66.44 0.28 4.12
C SER A 251 66.61 1.31 5.26
N GLY A 252 67.82 1.41 5.78
CA GLY A 252 68.17 2.25 6.93
C GLY A 252 67.79 1.69 8.31
N GLN A 253 67.02 0.61 8.39
CA GLN A 253 66.71 -0.08 9.64
C GLN A 253 67.69 -1.22 9.92
N VAL A 254 67.87 -1.55 11.19
CA VAL A 254 68.72 -2.67 11.63
C VAL A 254 67.94 -3.82 12.24
N GLU A 255 66.63 -3.67 12.43
CA GLU A 255 65.79 -4.71 13.01
C GLU A 255 64.33 -4.61 12.57
N VAL A 256 63.64 -5.74 12.64
CA VAL A 256 62.20 -5.86 12.44
C VAL A 256 61.63 -6.87 13.43
N PHE A 257 60.52 -6.53 14.06
CA PHE A 257 59.75 -7.49 14.85
C PHE A 257 58.79 -8.25 13.94
N ILE A 258 58.88 -9.58 13.97
CA ILE A 258 57.99 -10.50 13.27
C ILE A 258 56.98 -11.05 14.26
N GLN A 259 55.70 -10.78 13.99
CA GLN A 259 54.60 -11.33 14.77
C GLN A 259 54.41 -12.80 14.40
N ALA A 260 54.55 -13.67 15.39
CA ALA A 260 54.34 -15.10 15.26
C ALA A 260 53.95 -15.69 16.62
N PRO A 261 52.65 -15.64 16.98
CA PRO A 261 52.10 -16.28 18.18
C PRO A 261 52.51 -17.75 18.40
N ALA A 262 52.95 -18.47 17.36
CA ALA A 262 53.50 -19.81 17.47
C ALA A 262 54.86 -19.89 18.22
N VAL A 263 55.50 -18.76 18.56
CA VAL A 263 56.77 -18.74 19.30
C VAL A 263 56.59 -19.20 20.75
N THR A 264 57.27 -20.28 21.10
CA THR A 264 57.43 -20.83 22.45
C THR A 264 58.84 -20.57 22.98
N LYS A 265 59.08 -20.91 24.26
CA LYS A 265 60.41 -20.86 24.87
C LYS A 265 61.46 -21.69 24.11
N ASN A 266 61.04 -22.81 23.51
CA ASN A 266 61.94 -23.78 22.86
C ASN A 266 61.97 -23.66 21.33
N SER A 267 61.22 -22.72 20.74
CA SER A 267 61.18 -22.55 19.29
C SER A 267 62.55 -22.42 18.66
N LEU A 268 62.83 -23.21 17.64
CA LEU A 268 63.91 -22.97 16.68
C LEU A 268 63.35 -22.11 15.55
N ILE A 269 63.95 -20.96 15.31
CA ILE A 269 63.51 -20.00 14.29
C ILE A 269 64.59 -19.91 13.23
N PHE A 270 64.25 -20.28 12.01
CA PHE A 270 65.16 -20.28 10.87
C PHE A 270 64.86 -19.09 9.99
N LEU A 271 65.92 -18.46 9.50
CA LEU A 271 65.86 -17.29 8.63
C LEU A 271 66.59 -17.62 7.34
N THR A 272 65.92 -17.40 6.20
CA THR A 272 66.53 -17.56 4.88
C THR A 272 66.39 -16.25 4.12
N PRO A 273 67.50 -15.51 3.91
CA PRO A 273 67.47 -14.30 3.10
C PRO A 273 66.98 -14.60 1.68
N THR A 274 66.11 -13.75 1.15
CA THR A 274 65.66 -13.79 -0.26
C THR A 274 66.23 -12.64 -1.07
N THR A 275 66.86 -11.66 -0.40
CA THR A 275 67.71 -10.63 -1.00
C THR A 275 69.18 -10.92 -0.68
N THR A 276 70.08 -10.50 -1.55
CA THR A 276 71.53 -10.59 -1.30
C THR A 276 71.87 -9.75 -0.07
N ILE A 277 72.56 -10.34 0.91
CA ILE A 277 73.00 -9.65 2.13
C ILE A 277 74.49 -9.85 2.33
N THR A 278 75.14 -8.84 2.92
CA THR A 278 76.55 -8.93 3.34
C THR A 278 76.69 -9.19 4.84
N THR A 279 75.63 -8.91 5.61
CA THR A 279 75.56 -9.12 7.05
C THR A 279 74.59 -10.25 7.37
N PRO A 280 74.92 -11.18 8.31
CA PRO A 280 74.01 -12.26 8.65
C PRO A 280 72.77 -11.75 9.38
N LEU A 281 71.62 -12.39 9.13
CA LEU A 281 70.40 -12.17 9.92
C LEU A 281 70.50 -12.92 11.24
N ALA A 282 70.13 -12.27 12.34
CA ALA A 282 70.12 -12.85 13.68
C ALA A 282 68.75 -12.72 14.36
N ILE A 283 68.37 -13.72 15.15
CA ILE A 283 67.24 -13.60 16.07
C ILE A 283 67.73 -12.87 17.33
N LYS A 284 67.32 -11.61 17.48
CA LYS A 284 67.74 -10.76 18.61
C LYS A 284 66.97 -11.07 19.88
N SER A 285 65.67 -11.32 19.78
CA SER A 285 64.80 -11.64 20.93
C SER A 285 63.61 -12.50 20.50
N LYS A 286 63.04 -13.23 21.47
CA LYS A 286 61.79 -13.98 21.33
C LYS A 286 60.82 -13.50 22.40
N GLU A 287 59.59 -13.25 22.01
CA GLU A 287 58.48 -12.94 22.90
C GLU A 287 57.44 -14.06 22.79
N ILE A 288 57.31 -14.85 23.87
CA ILE A 288 56.43 -16.02 23.91
C ILE A 288 54.99 -15.60 23.61
N ASP A 289 54.30 -16.38 22.78
CA ASP A 289 52.93 -16.16 22.31
C ASP A 289 52.73 -14.84 21.52
N LYS A 290 53.82 -14.16 21.13
CA LYS A 290 53.78 -12.90 20.39
C LYS A 290 54.60 -12.93 19.10
N GLY A 291 55.88 -13.31 19.16
CA GLY A 291 56.77 -13.24 18.00
C GLY A 291 58.26 -13.18 18.33
N PHE A 292 59.05 -12.66 17.40
CA PHE A 292 60.51 -12.58 17.53
C PHE A 292 61.08 -11.39 16.74
N THR A 293 62.24 -10.88 17.16
CA THR A 293 62.94 -9.78 16.48
C THR A 293 64.08 -10.34 15.62
N VAL A 294 64.10 -9.96 14.35
CA VAL A 294 65.22 -10.21 13.43
C VAL A 294 66.06 -8.95 13.32
N ALA A 295 67.38 -9.08 13.38
CA ALA A 295 68.30 -7.95 13.34
C ALA A 295 69.54 -8.22 12.47
N ILE A 296 70.16 -7.14 12.02
CA ILE A 296 71.45 -7.06 11.33
C ILE A 296 72.39 -6.12 12.11
N ALA A 297 73.70 -6.24 11.88
CA ALA A 297 74.69 -5.47 12.63
C ALA A 297 74.77 -3.99 12.21
N PHE A 298 74.52 -3.70 10.92
CA PHE A 298 74.64 -2.36 10.35
C PHE A 298 73.49 -2.11 9.37
N PRO A 299 73.00 -0.87 9.23
CA PRO A 299 71.90 -0.55 8.32
C PRO A 299 72.35 -0.71 6.86
N GLU A 300 71.48 -1.31 6.05
CA GLU A 300 71.69 -1.46 4.60
C GLU A 300 70.89 -0.40 3.82
N ILE A 301 71.35 -0.06 2.61
CA ILE A 301 70.68 0.93 1.74
C ILE A 301 69.53 0.34 0.93
N GLU A 302 69.40 -0.99 0.88
CA GLU A 302 68.30 -1.70 0.25
C GLU A 302 67.43 -2.42 1.30
N ASN A 303 66.18 -2.73 0.94
CA ASN A 303 65.32 -3.54 1.80
C ASN A 303 65.85 -4.99 1.85
N ILE A 304 65.97 -5.55 3.05
CA ILE A 304 66.34 -6.96 3.22
C ILE A 304 65.07 -7.79 3.40
N SER A 305 64.80 -8.66 2.44
CA SER A 305 63.68 -9.61 2.54
C SER A 305 64.20 -10.99 2.94
N PHE A 306 63.41 -11.71 3.74
CA PHE A 306 63.74 -13.05 4.20
C PHE A 306 62.49 -13.89 4.44
N ASN A 307 62.63 -15.20 4.25
CA ASN A 307 61.68 -16.19 4.71
C ASN A 307 62.02 -16.60 6.13
N TRP A 308 61.02 -16.99 6.90
CA TRP A 308 61.22 -17.57 8.22
C TRP A 308 60.29 -18.77 8.44
N TRP A 309 60.73 -19.70 9.30
CA TRP A 309 59.87 -20.72 9.86
C TRP A 309 60.26 -21.05 11.30
N ILE A 310 59.29 -21.59 12.04
CA ILE A 310 59.36 -21.91 13.45
C ILE A 310 59.16 -23.43 13.59
N ILE A 311 60.07 -24.07 14.32
CA ILE A 311 59.94 -25.46 14.77
C ILE A 311 59.84 -25.43 16.28
N ASN A 312 58.77 -26.01 16.84
CA ASN A 312 58.54 -26.12 18.28
C ASN A 312 58.91 -27.51 18.80
#